data_AF-A0A832PEJ0-F1
#
_entry.id   AF-A0A832PEJ0-F1
#
_cell.length_a   1.000
_cell.length_b   1.000
_cell.length_c   1.000
_cell.angle_alpha   90.00
_cell.angle_beta   90.00
_cell.angle_gamma   90.00
#
_symmetry.space_group_name_H-M   'P 1'
#
loop_
_entity.id
_entity.type
_entity.pdbx_description
1 polymer ?
#
loop_
_entity_poly.entity_id
_entity_poly.type
_entity_poly.pdbx_seq_one_letter_code
_entity_poly.pdbx_strand_id
1 'polypeptide(L)'
;MTRQNKSLGRGLDALIKAKSTTTPQDEPTTPPTHPKDKVKEVLDEVKKNPRITLWSARSAAVLRYLKKTKPEFSISKEASLLIEEAVKNKYPQIWDLFSELE
;
A
#
# COMPACT_ATOMS: atom_id res chain seq x y z
N MET A 1 -12.90 21.02 -59.54
CA MET A 1 -12.67 20.32 -58.25
C MET A 1 -12.72 21.40 -57.15
N THR A 2 -13.39 21.27 -56.01
CA THR A 2 -13.29 20.20 -55.00
C THR A 2 -14.51 20.28 -54.05
N ARG A 3 -15.26 19.17 -53.88
CA ARG A 3 -16.16 18.97 -52.74
C ARG A 3 -15.38 18.16 -51.71
N GLN A 4 -15.17 18.68 -50.50
CA GLN A 4 -14.71 17.85 -49.38
C GLN A 4 -15.90 17.49 -48.49
N ASN A 5 -16.22 16.21 -48.50
CA ASN A 5 -17.34 15.59 -47.81
C ASN A 5 -17.05 15.52 -46.30
N LYS A 6 -17.82 16.25 -45.49
CA LYS A 6 -18.09 15.88 -44.09
C LYS A 6 -19.13 14.75 -44.11
N SER A 7 -18.68 13.49 -44.13
CA SER A 7 -19.58 12.32 -44.15
C SER A 7 -19.21 11.26 -43.12
N LEU A 8 -18.89 11.67 -41.90
CA LEU A 8 -18.85 10.73 -40.77
C LEU A 8 -20.01 11.14 -39.87
N GLY A 9 -21.11 10.40 -39.97
CA GLY A 9 -22.37 10.72 -39.30
C GLY A 9 -22.22 10.87 -37.78
N ARG A 10 -23.23 11.48 -37.16
CA ARG A 10 -23.26 11.87 -35.73
C ARG A 10 -22.86 10.76 -34.74
N GLY A 11 -22.99 9.48 -35.13
CA GLY A 11 -22.57 8.34 -34.32
C GLY A 11 -21.06 8.21 -34.13
N LEU A 12 -20.24 8.59 -35.13
CA LEU A 12 -18.78 8.48 -35.03
C LEU A 12 -18.19 9.63 -34.19
N ASP A 13 -18.73 10.84 -34.31
CA ASP A 13 -18.33 11.99 -33.48
C ASP A 13 -18.57 11.73 -31.98
N ALA A 14 -19.65 11.02 -31.63
CA ALA A 14 -19.93 10.62 -30.25
C ALA A 14 -18.89 9.62 -29.71
N LEU A 15 -18.41 8.70 -30.54
CA LEU A 15 -17.39 7.72 -30.17
C LEU A 15 -16.00 8.37 -30.02
N ILE A 16 -15.67 9.34 -30.88
CA ILE A 16 -14.43 10.11 -30.81
C ILE A 16 -14.43 11.00 -29.56
N LYS A 17 -15.56 11.66 -29.26
CA LYS A 17 -15.73 12.47 -28.04
C LYS A 17 -15.68 11.64 -26.75
N ALA A 18 -16.21 10.41 -26.78
CA ALA A 18 -16.10 9.48 -25.65
C ALA A 18 -14.66 9.05 -25.37
N LYS A 19 -13.78 9.06 -26.37
CA LYS A 19 -12.34 8.79 -26.21
C LYS A 19 -11.52 10.00 -25.78
N SER A 20 -11.99 11.22 -26.05
CA SER A 20 -11.23 12.45 -25.83
C SER A 20 -11.63 13.27 -24.60
N THR A 21 -12.52 12.77 -23.74
CA THR A 21 -12.98 13.54 -22.57
C THR A 21 -13.12 12.66 -21.33
N THR A 22 -12.01 12.43 -20.64
CA THR A 22 -11.89 12.54 -19.17
C THR A 22 -10.42 12.78 -18.82
N THR A 23 -10.11 14.03 -18.54
CA THR A 23 -8.95 14.62 -17.83
C THR A 23 -9.57 15.68 -16.91
N PRO A 24 -9.03 16.13 -15.74
CA PRO A 24 -7.69 15.93 -15.12
C PRO A 24 -7.68 15.73 -13.56
N GLN A 25 -6.48 15.64 -12.95
CA GLN A 25 -6.10 15.59 -11.50
C GLN A 25 -6.08 14.19 -10.85
N ASP A 26 -5.05 13.69 -10.18
CA ASP A 26 -3.72 14.16 -9.79
C ASP A 26 -2.74 12.98 -10.03
N GLU A 27 -1.85 13.08 -11.01
CA GLU A 27 -0.56 12.43 -10.85
C GLU A 27 0.15 13.27 -9.78
N PRO A 28 0.46 12.77 -8.57
CA PRO A 28 1.39 13.49 -7.73
C PRO A 28 2.71 13.47 -8.48
N THR A 29 2.99 14.57 -9.18
CA THR A 29 4.34 14.94 -9.59
C THR A 29 5.11 15.02 -8.29
N THR A 30 5.68 13.91 -7.85
CA THR A 30 6.50 13.92 -6.65
C THR A 30 7.81 14.58 -7.11
N PRO A 31 8.15 15.79 -6.64
CA PRO A 31 9.51 16.29 -6.76
C PRO A 31 10.45 15.22 -6.18
N PRO A 32 11.74 15.15 -6.59
CA PRO A 32 12.67 14.11 -6.17
C PRO A 32 12.59 13.94 -4.66
N THR A 33 11.88 12.90 -4.23
CA THR A 33 11.42 12.78 -2.85
C THR A 33 12.62 12.41 -2.03
N HIS A 34 13.11 13.33 -1.21
CA HIS A 34 14.22 13.02 -0.34
C HIS A 34 13.80 11.87 0.58
N PRO A 35 14.69 10.92 0.92
CA PRO A 35 14.35 9.79 1.77
C PRO A 35 13.64 10.20 3.08
N LYS A 36 13.94 11.40 3.60
CA LYS A 36 13.30 12.00 4.78
C LYS A 36 11.80 12.29 4.60
N ASP A 37 11.38 12.63 3.39
CA ASP A 37 9.97 12.93 3.11
C ASP A 37 9.13 11.64 3.14
N LYS A 38 9.70 10.53 2.65
CA LYS A 38 9.05 9.21 2.71
C LYS A 38 8.90 8.67 4.13
N VAL A 39 9.89 8.92 4.99
CA VAL A 39 9.82 8.49 6.40
C VAL A 39 8.65 9.18 7.12
N LYS A 40 8.47 10.49 6.90
CA LYS A 40 7.35 11.24 7.49
C LYS A 40 5.99 10.75 7.01
N GLU A 41 5.85 10.51 5.71
CA GLU A 41 4.65 9.95 5.11
C GLU A 41 4.28 8.61 5.76
N VAL A 42 5.24 7.68 5.86
CA VAL A 42 5.03 6.38 6.51
C VAL A 42 4.66 6.54 7.99
N LEU A 43 5.29 7.47 8.72
CA LEU A 43 4.94 7.73 10.12
C LEU A 43 3.49 8.20 10.27
N ASP A 44 3.01 9.07 9.40
CA ASP A 44 1.63 9.58 9.43
C ASP A 44 0.61 8.49 9.04
N GLU A 45 0.97 7.59 8.14
CA GLU A 45 0.15 6.42 7.80
C GLU A 45 0.04 5.44 8.97
N VAL A 46 1.16 5.09 9.60
CA VAL A 46 1.20 4.16 10.73
C VAL A 46 0.44 4.73 11.93
N LYS A 47 0.53 6.04 12.20
CA LYS A 47 -0.27 6.70 13.25
C LYS A 47 -1.78 6.57 13.02
N LYS A 48 -2.24 6.56 11.77
CA LYS A 48 -3.65 6.38 11.43
C LYS A 48 -4.09 4.93 11.57
N ASN A 49 -3.27 3.99 11.08
CA ASN A 49 -3.56 2.56 11.15
C ASN A 49 -2.26 1.73 11.19
N PRO A 50 -1.82 1.27 12.37
CA PRO A 50 -0.58 0.49 12.48
C PRO A 50 -0.76 -0.98 12.11
N ARG A 51 -1.98 -1.43 11.76
CA ARG A 51 -2.29 -2.85 11.57
C ARG A 51 -1.81 -3.33 10.20
N ILE A 52 -1.01 -4.38 10.21
CA ILE A 52 -0.67 -5.17 9.03
C ILE A 52 -1.40 -6.51 9.06
N THR A 53 -1.75 -7.05 7.89
CA THR A 53 -2.33 -8.39 7.75
C THR A 53 -1.31 -9.32 7.12
N LEU A 54 -1.11 -10.52 7.69
CA LEU A 54 -0.18 -11.52 7.18
C LEU A 54 -0.93 -12.80 6.77
N TRP A 55 -0.58 -13.38 5.62
CA TRP A 55 -1.04 -14.70 5.21
C TRP A 55 0.10 -15.73 5.25
N SER A 56 0.10 -16.59 6.26
CA SER A 56 1.00 -17.74 6.36
C SER A 56 0.27 -18.92 6.99
N ALA A 57 -0.02 -19.95 6.18
CA ALA A 57 -0.75 -21.13 6.64
C ALA A 57 0.00 -21.85 7.77
N ARG A 58 1.33 -21.97 7.66
CA ARG A 58 2.18 -22.63 8.67
C ARG A 58 2.20 -21.84 9.98
N SER A 59 2.45 -20.54 9.91
CA SER A 59 2.46 -19.69 11.10
C SER A 59 1.09 -19.67 11.79
N ALA A 60 0.00 -19.60 11.01
CA ALA A 60 -1.35 -19.65 11.53
C ALA A 60 -1.65 -20.99 12.25
N ALA A 61 -1.21 -22.12 11.69
CA ALA A 61 -1.38 -23.42 12.32
C ALA A 61 -0.63 -23.51 13.66
N VAL A 62 0.63 -23.09 13.69
CA VAL A 62 1.47 -23.10 14.92
C VAL A 62 0.88 -22.19 15.99
N LEU A 63 0.55 -20.94 15.67
CA LEU A 63 0.00 -19.99 16.65
C LEU A 63 -1.36 -20.44 17.19
N ARG A 64 -2.22 -21.03 16.34
CA ARG A 64 -3.50 -21.60 16.77
C ARG A 64 -3.32 -22.84 17.64
N TYR A 65 -2.32 -23.67 17.35
CA TYR A 65 -1.96 -24.80 18.20
C TYR A 65 -1.54 -24.31 19.59
N LEU A 66 -0.60 -23.36 19.65
CA LEU A 66 -0.14 -22.77 20.91
C LEU A 66 -1.28 -22.14 21.73
N LYS A 67 -2.23 -21.47 21.07
CA LYS A 67 -3.43 -20.92 21.72
C LYS A 67 -4.31 -21.99 22.38
N LYS A 68 -4.35 -23.20 21.81
CA LYS A 68 -5.13 -24.32 22.35
C LYS A 68 -4.40 -25.05 23.47
N THR A 69 -3.07 -25.09 23.43
CA THR A 69 -2.26 -25.89 24.36
C THR A 69 -1.69 -25.12 25.55
N LYS A 70 -1.57 -23.79 25.46
CA LYS A 70 -1.04 -22.94 26.53
C LYS A 70 -2.13 -22.02 27.10
N PRO A 71 -2.37 -22.02 28.42
CA PRO A 71 -3.29 -21.06 29.02
C PRO A 71 -2.80 -19.63 28.77
N GLU A 72 -3.74 -18.69 28.65
CA GLU A 72 -3.47 -17.24 28.48
C GLU A 72 -2.65 -16.82 27.23
N PHE A 73 -2.36 -17.75 26.31
CA PHE A 73 -1.58 -17.42 25.10
C PHE A 73 -2.30 -16.39 24.22
N SER A 74 -1.59 -15.38 23.72
CA SER A 74 -2.13 -14.35 22.83
C SER A 74 -1.46 -14.45 21.46
N ILE A 75 -2.23 -14.85 20.45
CA ILE A 75 -1.75 -15.01 19.07
C ILE A 75 -1.21 -13.68 18.52
N SER A 76 -1.94 -12.57 18.74
CA SER A 76 -1.52 -11.27 18.24
C SER A 76 -0.25 -10.78 18.91
N LYS A 77 -0.16 -10.91 20.24
CA LYS A 77 1.04 -10.51 21.00
C LYS A 77 2.28 -11.29 20.53
N GLU A 78 2.16 -12.61 20.41
CA GLU A 78 3.26 -13.45 19.94
C GLU A 78 3.65 -13.11 18.50
N ALA A 79 2.67 -12.95 17.62
CA ALA A 79 2.91 -12.60 16.23
C ALA A 79 3.60 -11.25 16.07
N SER A 80 3.18 -10.23 16.84
CA SER A 80 3.83 -8.92 16.85
C SER A 80 5.30 -9.03 17.22
N LEU A 81 5.62 -9.71 18.32
CA LEU A 81 7.02 -9.89 18.77
C LEU A 81 7.87 -10.61 17.72
N LEU A 82 7.36 -11.70 17.14
CA LEU A 82 8.07 -12.44 16.09
C LEU A 82 8.32 -11.60 14.85
N ILE A 83 7.37 -10.73 14.46
CA ILE A 83 7.52 -9.85 13.31
C ILE A 83 8.53 -8.75 13.61
N GLU A 84 8.43 -8.08 14.76
CA GLU A 84 9.36 -7.02 15.17
C GLU A 84 10.81 -7.53 15.18
N GLU A 85 11.05 -8.69 15.81
CA GLU A 85 12.37 -9.31 15.84
C GLU A 85 12.88 -9.65 14.43
N ALA A 86 12.04 -10.26 13.59
CA ALA A 86 12.42 -10.63 12.24
C ALA A 86 12.70 -9.41 11.35
N VAL A 87 11.91 -8.34 11.47
CA VAL A 87 12.08 -7.11 10.68
C VAL A 87 13.33 -6.36 11.14
N LYS A 88 13.53 -6.20 12.45
CA LYS A 88 14.74 -5.57 13.04
C LYS A 88 16.01 -6.26 12.58
N ASN A 89 16.03 -7.60 12.64
CA ASN A 89 17.20 -8.38 12.22
C ASN A 89 17.45 -8.30 10.71
N LYS A 90 16.39 -8.24 9.90
CA LYS A 90 16.51 -8.24 8.43
C LYS A 90 16.85 -6.86 7.86
N TYR A 91 16.38 -5.79 8.49
CA TYR A 91 16.52 -4.42 7.99
C TYR A 91 16.93 -3.43 9.10
N PRO A 92 18.10 -3.61 9.74
CA PRO A 92 18.48 -2.82 10.92
C PRO A 92 18.58 -1.31 10.61
N GLN A 93 19.18 -0.94 9.48
CA GLN A 93 19.33 0.47 9.10
C GLN A 93 17.99 1.18 8.83
N ILE A 94 16.98 0.44 8.35
CA ILE A 94 15.63 0.98 8.10
C ILE A 94 14.85 1.04 9.41
N TRP A 95 15.00 0.03 10.26
CA TRP A 95 14.42 -0.01 11.60
C TRP A 95 14.78 1.23 12.42
N ASP A 96 16.06 1.63 12.39
CA ASP A 96 16.56 2.81 13.10
C ASP A 96 15.95 4.14 12.62
N LEU A 97 15.42 4.20 11.39
CA LEU A 97 14.72 5.41 10.91
C LEU A 97 13.39 5.66 11.65
N PHE A 98 12.85 4.63 12.30
CA PHE A 98 11.57 4.67 12.99
C PHE A 98 11.72 4.49 14.51
N SER A 99 12.91 4.74 15.07
CA SER A 99 13.19 4.59 16.50
C SER A 99 12.35 5.50 17.42
N GLU A 100 11.66 6.49 16.85
CA GLU A 100 10.73 7.37 17.56
C GLU A 100 9.36 6.71 17.82
N LEU A 101 9.08 5.56 17.19
CA LEU A 101 7.89 4.73 17.46
C LEU A 101 8.21 3.75 18.60
N GLU A 102 8.29 4.25 19.83
CA GLU A 102 8.32 3.44 21.06
C GLU A 102 7.03 3.62 21.89
#